data_AF-A0A4V1UDA3-F1
#
_entry.id   AF-A0A4V1UDA3-F1
#
_cell.length_a   1.000
_cell.length_b   1.000
_cell.length_c   1.000
_cell.angle_alpha   90.00
_cell.angle_beta   90.00
_cell.angle_gamma   90.00
#
_symmetry.space_group_name_H-M   'P 1'
#
loop_
_entity.id
_entity.type
_entity.pdbx_description
1 polymer ?
#
loop_
_entity_poly.entity_id
_entity_poly.type
_entity_poly.pdbx_seq_one_letter_code
_entity_poly.pdbx_strand_id
1 'polypeptide(L)'
;MGGEGSDTFVMPYNGKAATIDLGKAGVQYVGGNMTFTLDSIENIKTFIGNDTIWVSTAQNHITTGTGTDKVVWRNMSEIGKGEAGDHIMDWASGDTLDVSRIDANTKLAGNQAFVWTAAFTGQAGQMTTSWDAAAQVSHVRFDVNGDKIADADLWLHGAAGDAYGWLL
;
A
#
# COMPACT_ATOMS: atom_id res chain seq x y z
N MET A 1 -12.78 -18.56 0.92
CA MET A 1 -11.75 -18.52 1.98
C MET A 1 -11.87 -17.16 2.65
N GLY A 2 -11.17 -16.92 3.75
CA GLY A 2 -11.50 -15.79 4.61
C GLY A 2 -12.78 -16.03 5.42
N GLY A 3 -12.68 -15.99 6.74
CA GLY A 3 -13.77 -16.24 7.66
C GLY A 3 -14.07 -15.01 8.51
N GLU A 4 -14.50 -15.25 9.74
CA GLU A 4 -14.43 -14.20 10.76
C GLU A 4 -12.98 -14.01 11.20
N GLY A 5 -12.54 -12.76 11.31
CA GLY A 5 -11.21 -12.40 11.80
C GLY A 5 -10.36 -11.74 10.71
N SER A 6 -9.04 -11.85 10.86
CA SER A 6 -8.06 -11.33 9.91
C SER A 6 -7.33 -12.50 9.28
N ASP A 7 -7.55 -12.70 7.99
CA ASP A 7 -7.08 -13.84 7.24
C ASP A 7 -5.86 -13.48 6.38
N THR A 8 -4.89 -14.38 6.32
CA THR A 8 -3.66 -14.18 5.55
C THR A 8 -3.55 -15.20 4.44
N PHE A 9 -3.46 -14.73 3.20
CA PHE A 9 -3.02 -15.55 2.09
C PHE A 9 -1.50 -15.60 2.05
N VAL A 10 -0.94 -16.80 2.11
CA VAL A 10 0.50 -17.03 1.93
C VAL A 10 0.68 -17.72 0.58
N MET A 11 1.31 -17.03 -0.37
CA MET A 11 1.63 -17.62 -1.66
C MET A 11 2.58 -18.80 -1.49
N PRO A 12 2.41 -19.94 -2.15
CA PRO A 12 3.44 -20.98 -2.14
C PRO A 12 4.70 -20.48 -2.85
N TYR A 13 5.87 -20.72 -2.24
CA TYR A 13 7.17 -20.32 -2.80
C TYR A 13 7.40 -20.97 -4.17
N ASN A 14 7.54 -20.15 -5.22
CA ASN A 14 7.79 -20.65 -6.58
C ASN A 14 8.83 -19.83 -7.40
N GLY A 15 9.39 -18.76 -6.82
CA GLY A 15 10.39 -17.92 -7.47
C GLY A 15 9.88 -17.14 -8.69
N LYS A 16 8.57 -16.88 -8.78
CA LYS A 16 7.96 -16.12 -9.88
C LYS A 16 7.22 -14.90 -9.35
N ALA A 17 7.36 -13.80 -10.08
CA ALA A 17 6.56 -12.60 -9.91
C ALA A 17 5.06 -12.92 -9.95
N ALA A 18 4.31 -12.26 -9.08
CA ALA A 18 2.88 -12.41 -8.93
C ALA A 18 2.12 -11.11 -9.14
N THR A 19 0.86 -11.22 -9.59
CA THR A 19 -0.09 -10.10 -9.56
C THR A 19 -1.35 -10.54 -8.85
N ILE A 20 -1.65 -9.91 -7.72
CA ILE A 20 -2.75 -10.30 -6.82
C ILE A 20 -3.60 -9.09 -6.48
N ASP A 21 -4.90 -9.31 -6.35
CA ASP A 21 -5.88 -8.28 -6.02
C ASP A 21 -6.71 -8.68 -4.79
N LEU A 22 -6.39 -8.16 -3.61
CA LEU A 22 -7.11 -8.45 -2.37
C LEU A 22 -8.55 -7.93 -2.40
N GLY A 23 -8.82 -6.88 -3.17
CA GLY A 23 -10.18 -6.34 -3.37
C GLY A 23 -11.07 -7.19 -4.28
N LYS A 24 -10.56 -8.28 -4.87
CA LYS A 24 -11.29 -9.11 -5.83
C LYS A 24 -11.51 -10.54 -5.33
N ALA A 25 -12.75 -10.85 -5.00
CA ALA A 25 -13.17 -12.22 -4.71
C ALA A 25 -13.20 -13.11 -5.97
N GLY A 26 -12.99 -14.41 -5.76
CA GLY A 26 -13.02 -15.46 -6.78
C GLY A 26 -11.64 -15.87 -7.30
N VAL A 27 -11.66 -16.51 -8.47
CA VAL A 27 -10.46 -17.06 -9.11
C VAL A 27 -9.59 -15.93 -9.69
N GLN A 28 -8.31 -15.95 -9.34
CA GLN A 28 -7.29 -15.02 -9.82
C GLN A 28 -6.14 -15.78 -10.49
N TYR A 29 -5.75 -15.31 -11.67
CA TYR A 29 -4.55 -15.77 -12.38
C TYR A 29 -3.40 -14.86 -12.00
N VAL A 30 -2.48 -15.38 -11.20
CA VAL A 30 -1.50 -14.53 -10.50
C VAL A 30 -0.13 -14.54 -11.15
N GLY A 31 0.00 -15.00 -12.40
CA GLY A 31 1.29 -15.15 -13.09
C GLY A 31 1.93 -16.53 -12.89
N GLY A 32 2.95 -16.84 -13.69
CA GLY A 32 3.70 -18.11 -13.58
C GLY A 32 2.86 -19.39 -13.74
N ASN A 33 1.75 -19.33 -14.48
CA ASN A 33 0.74 -20.40 -14.59
C ASN A 33 0.10 -20.82 -13.26
N MET A 34 0.09 -19.92 -12.27
CA MET A 34 -0.60 -20.13 -10.99
C MET A 34 -2.01 -19.55 -11.01
N THR A 35 -2.90 -20.20 -10.28
CA THR A 35 -4.27 -19.77 -10.08
C THR A 35 -4.65 -20.01 -8.64
N PHE A 36 -5.21 -18.99 -7.99
CA PHE A 36 -5.70 -19.06 -6.62
C PHE A 36 -7.13 -18.56 -6.56
N THR A 37 -7.93 -19.11 -5.64
CA THR A 37 -9.25 -18.54 -5.32
C THR A 37 -9.09 -17.73 -4.04
N LEU A 38 -9.22 -16.40 -4.15
CA LEU A 38 -9.18 -15.49 -3.01
C LEU A 38 -10.60 -15.03 -2.74
N ASP A 39 -10.96 -14.95 -1.49
CA ASP A 39 -12.26 -14.50 -1.00
C ASP A 39 -12.00 -14.07 0.44
N SER A 40 -12.57 -12.95 0.87
CA SER A 40 -12.40 -12.38 2.23
C SER A 40 -10.98 -12.49 2.83
N ILE A 41 -9.93 -12.20 2.05
CA ILE A 41 -8.54 -12.18 2.54
C ILE A 41 -8.11 -10.74 2.73
N GLU A 42 -7.66 -10.40 3.93
CA GLU A 42 -7.15 -9.06 4.25
C GLU A 42 -5.63 -8.97 4.12
N ASN A 43 -4.91 -10.02 4.45
CA ASN A 43 -3.44 -9.96 4.53
C ASN A 43 -2.81 -10.84 3.47
N ILE A 44 -1.58 -10.49 3.08
CA ILE A 44 -0.85 -11.27 2.10
C ILE A 44 0.62 -11.37 2.42
N LYS A 45 1.18 -12.55 2.15
CA LYS A 45 2.61 -12.80 2.10
C LYS A 45 2.96 -13.43 0.77
N THR A 46 3.70 -12.70 -0.05
CA THR A 46 4.36 -13.25 -1.24
C THR A 46 5.79 -13.69 -0.88
N PHE A 47 6.68 -13.89 -1.85
CA PHE A 47 8.01 -14.45 -1.55
C PHE A 47 9.13 -13.88 -2.43
N ILE A 48 9.34 -14.44 -3.62
CA ILE A 48 10.42 -14.02 -4.51
C ILE A 48 9.79 -13.68 -5.84
N GLY A 49 10.13 -12.52 -6.36
CA GLY A 49 9.61 -12.02 -7.62
C GLY A 49 9.43 -10.52 -7.51
N ASN A 50 9.11 -9.87 -8.62
CA ASN A 50 8.68 -8.48 -8.59
C ASN A 50 7.15 -8.51 -8.54
N ASP A 51 6.62 -8.56 -7.33
CA ASP A 51 5.20 -8.79 -7.08
C ASP A 51 4.42 -7.48 -7.20
N THR A 52 3.18 -7.57 -7.69
CA THR A 52 2.23 -6.45 -7.72
C THR A 52 1.01 -6.83 -6.92
N ILE A 53 0.76 -6.09 -5.84
CA ILE A 53 -0.33 -6.33 -4.91
C ILE A 53 -1.28 -5.15 -4.99
N TRP A 54 -2.51 -5.41 -5.39
CA TRP A 54 -3.58 -4.45 -5.24
C TRP A 54 -4.30 -4.70 -3.94
N VAL A 55 -4.43 -3.65 -3.15
CA VAL A 55 -5.01 -3.75 -1.82
C VAL A 55 -6.54 -3.80 -1.87
N SER A 56 -7.14 -4.00 -0.71
CA SER A 56 -8.59 -3.97 -0.49
C SER A 56 -8.96 -2.76 0.37
N THR A 57 -10.22 -2.65 0.78
CA THR A 57 -10.66 -1.63 1.76
C THR A 57 -10.56 -2.10 3.21
N ALA A 58 -10.18 -3.36 3.44
CA ALA A 58 -9.84 -3.82 4.78
C ALA A 58 -8.45 -3.31 5.17
N GLN A 59 -8.16 -3.22 6.46
CA GLN A 59 -6.79 -3.00 6.93
C GLN A 59 -5.92 -4.19 6.50
N ASN A 60 -4.92 -3.94 5.67
CA ASN A 60 -4.08 -4.96 5.08
C ASN A 60 -2.68 -4.97 5.70
N HIS A 61 -2.21 -6.15 6.11
CA HIS A 61 -0.81 -6.40 6.46
C HIS A 61 -0.14 -7.17 5.32
N ILE A 62 0.81 -6.51 4.65
CA ILE A 62 1.37 -6.95 3.38
C ILE A 62 2.85 -7.24 3.56
N THR A 63 3.29 -8.43 3.16
CA THR A 63 4.70 -8.81 3.05
C THR A 63 4.97 -9.16 1.60
N THR A 64 5.83 -8.40 0.92
CA THR A 64 6.10 -8.59 -0.53
C THR A 64 7.32 -9.47 -0.79
N GLY A 65 8.16 -9.68 0.22
CA GLY A 65 9.32 -10.54 0.16
C GLY A 65 10.49 -9.87 -0.57
N THR A 66 11.22 -10.66 -1.36
CA THR A 66 12.39 -10.18 -2.09
C THR A 66 12.04 -9.85 -3.52
N GLY A 67 12.41 -8.67 -3.97
CA GLY A 67 12.15 -8.23 -5.33
C GLY A 67 12.23 -6.72 -5.44
N THR A 68 11.71 -6.22 -6.55
CA THR A 68 11.26 -4.83 -6.68
C THR A 68 9.75 -4.89 -6.76
N ASP A 69 9.10 -4.77 -5.61
CA ASP A 69 7.67 -5.00 -5.48
C ASP A 69 6.87 -3.72 -5.65
N LYS A 70 5.57 -3.89 -5.91
CA LYS A 70 4.65 -2.79 -6.07
C LYS A 70 3.38 -3.04 -5.28
N VAL A 71 3.01 -2.11 -4.41
CA VAL A 71 1.73 -2.11 -3.72
C VAL A 71 0.88 -0.97 -4.26
N VAL A 72 -0.35 -1.27 -4.67
CA VAL A 72 -1.21 -0.38 -5.46
C VAL A 72 -2.51 -0.09 -4.72
N TRP A 73 -2.82 1.20 -4.58
CA TRP A 73 -4.09 1.70 -4.07
C TRP A 73 -4.87 2.40 -5.18
N ARG A 74 -6.18 2.19 -5.22
CA ARG A 74 -7.09 2.77 -6.21
C ARG A 74 -7.79 4.02 -5.71
N ASN A 75 -8.00 4.12 -4.41
CA ASN A 75 -8.75 5.21 -3.78
C ASN A 75 -8.35 5.35 -2.30
N MET A 76 -8.73 6.48 -1.69
CA MET A 76 -8.39 6.78 -0.30
C MET A 76 -8.95 5.77 0.72
N SER A 77 -10.11 5.17 0.45
CA SER A 77 -10.69 4.17 1.35
C SER A 77 -9.95 2.84 1.36
N GLU A 78 -9.10 2.58 0.37
CA GLU A 78 -8.20 1.42 0.36
C GLU A 78 -6.94 1.66 1.20
N ILE A 79 -6.52 2.91 1.46
CA ILE A 79 -5.35 3.16 2.32
C ILE A 79 -5.72 3.02 3.80
N GLY A 80 -6.91 3.50 4.18
CA GLY A 80 -7.36 3.59 5.58
C GLY A 80 -6.88 4.87 6.29
N LYS A 81 -7.40 5.13 7.50
CA LYS A 81 -7.15 6.37 8.26
C LYS A 81 -6.82 6.08 9.72
N GLY A 82 -5.85 6.83 10.27
CA GLY A 82 -5.33 6.55 11.61
C GLY A 82 -4.85 5.10 11.68
N GLU A 83 -4.99 4.45 12.83
CA GLU A 83 -4.59 3.04 13.10
C GLU A 83 -5.27 1.98 12.21
N ALA A 84 -6.24 2.34 11.37
CA ALA A 84 -6.88 1.44 10.41
C ALA A 84 -6.21 1.43 9.03
N GLY A 85 -5.10 2.14 8.86
CA GLY A 85 -4.33 2.15 7.62
C GLY A 85 -3.70 0.79 7.26
N ASP A 86 -3.06 0.72 6.10
CA ASP A 86 -2.31 -0.46 5.68
C ASP A 86 -0.88 -0.51 6.25
N HIS A 87 -0.38 -1.72 6.52
CA HIS A 87 0.98 -1.96 6.96
C HIS A 87 1.77 -2.76 5.90
N ILE A 88 2.86 -2.18 5.42
CA ILE A 88 3.86 -2.91 4.62
C ILE A 88 4.93 -3.42 5.57
N MET A 89 4.94 -4.73 5.82
CA MET A 89 5.63 -5.38 6.93
C MET A 89 7.13 -5.59 6.70
N ASP A 90 7.61 -5.43 5.47
CA ASP A 90 8.99 -5.71 5.05
C ASP A 90 9.53 -4.66 4.06
N TRP A 91 9.08 -3.42 4.22
CA TRP A 91 9.40 -2.33 3.29
C TRP A 91 10.90 -2.23 2.96
N ALA A 92 11.22 -2.27 1.66
CA ALA A 92 12.56 -2.04 1.15
C ALA A 92 12.60 -0.88 0.15
N SER A 93 13.74 -0.19 0.06
CA SER A 93 13.94 0.97 -0.83
C SER A 93 13.83 0.67 -2.33
N GLY A 94 13.76 -0.62 -2.71
CA GLY A 94 13.52 -1.03 -4.09
C GLY A 94 12.04 -1.10 -4.45
N ASP A 95 11.14 -1.08 -3.46
CA ASP A 95 9.71 -1.25 -3.66
C ASP A 95 9.04 0.07 -4.03
N THR A 96 7.83 -0.04 -4.59
CA THR A 96 7.03 1.10 -5.03
C THR A 96 5.66 1.09 -4.37
N LEU A 97 5.28 2.21 -3.77
CA LEU A 97 3.91 2.55 -3.43
C LEU A 97 3.28 3.28 -4.60
N ASP A 98 2.30 2.66 -5.24
CA ASP A 98 1.58 3.23 -6.37
C ASP A 98 0.23 3.78 -5.90
N VAL A 99 0.18 5.10 -5.75
CA VAL A 99 -1.02 5.85 -5.41
C VAL A 99 -1.48 6.69 -6.60
N SER A 100 -0.93 6.45 -7.80
CA SER A 100 -1.16 7.23 -9.02
C SER A 100 -2.63 7.25 -9.48
N ARG A 101 -3.48 6.39 -8.92
CA ARG A 101 -4.92 6.33 -9.20
C ARG A 101 -5.75 7.21 -8.27
N ILE A 102 -5.14 7.73 -7.21
CA ILE A 102 -5.79 8.54 -6.19
C ILE A 102 -5.61 10.01 -6.57
N ASP A 103 -6.75 10.69 -6.73
CA ASP A 103 -6.73 12.14 -6.89
C ASP A 103 -6.30 12.80 -5.58
N ALA A 104 -5.08 13.34 -5.58
CA ALA A 104 -4.52 13.98 -4.41
C ALA A 104 -5.25 15.26 -4.01
N ASN A 105 -6.03 15.90 -4.90
CA ASN A 105 -6.65 17.19 -4.57
C ASN A 105 -8.15 17.25 -4.90
N THR A 106 -8.96 16.96 -3.90
CA THR A 106 -10.44 16.96 -3.97
C THR A 106 -11.08 18.31 -4.32
N LYS A 107 -10.31 19.41 -4.35
CA LYS A 107 -10.80 20.76 -4.70
C LYS A 107 -10.68 21.07 -6.18
N LEU A 108 -9.99 20.24 -6.95
CA LEU A 108 -9.78 20.41 -8.38
C LEU A 108 -10.40 19.23 -9.13
N ALA A 109 -10.63 19.41 -10.43
CA ALA A 109 -11.07 18.32 -11.28
C ALA A 109 -9.85 17.63 -11.91
N GLY A 110 -9.92 16.30 -12.03
CA GLY A 110 -8.88 15.48 -12.64
C GLY A 110 -8.26 14.53 -11.63
N ASN A 111 -7.06 14.02 -11.92
CA ASN A 111 -6.28 13.19 -11.01
C ASN A 111 -4.94 13.89 -10.74
N GLN A 112 -4.80 14.52 -9.58
CA GLN A 112 -3.58 15.22 -9.19
C GLN A 112 -2.63 14.26 -8.46
N ALA A 113 -1.33 14.41 -8.71
CA ALA A 113 -0.29 13.69 -7.97
C ALA A 113 -0.08 14.30 -6.57
N PHE A 114 0.26 13.46 -5.61
CA PHE A 114 0.69 13.92 -4.30
C PHE A 114 2.02 14.69 -4.37
N VAL A 115 2.14 15.71 -3.54
CA VAL A 115 3.35 16.51 -3.36
C VAL A 115 3.90 16.26 -1.98
N TRP A 116 5.14 15.77 -1.92
CA TRP A 116 5.81 15.55 -0.66
C TRP A 116 6.20 16.86 0.03
N THR A 117 5.96 16.92 1.34
CA THR A 117 6.30 18.05 2.19
C THR A 117 6.80 17.57 3.55
N ALA A 118 7.62 18.37 4.23
CA ALA A 118 8.08 18.04 5.58
C ALA A 118 6.94 18.07 6.62
N ALA A 119 5.90 18.89 6.39
CA ALA A 119 4.71 18.99 7.23
C ALA A 119 3.54 19.57 6.41
N PHE A 120 2.31 19.22 6.76
CA PHE A 120 1.12 19.79 6.12
C PHE A 120 1.05 21.31 6.30
N THR A 121 0.92 22.01 5.19
CA THR A 121 0.86 23.47 5.14
C THR A 121 -0.58 23.99 4.95
N GLY A 122 -1.54 23.10 4.72
CA GLY A 122 -2.94 23.42 4.42
C GLY A 122 -3.22 23.54 2.91
N GLN A 123 -2.38 22.91 2.09
CA GLN A 123 -2.65 22.72 0.67
C GLN A 123 -3.12 21.27 0.48
N ALA A 124 -4.19 21.08 -0.28
CA ALA A 124 -4.63 19.76 -0.67
C ALA A 124 -3.62 19.09 -1.60
N GLY A 125 -3.52 17.78 -1.53
CA GLY A 125 -2.57 16.96 -2.27
C GLY A 125 -1.19 16.89 -1.64
N GLN A 126 -1.08 17.21 -0.35
CA GLN A 126 0.16 17.07 0.38
C GLN A 126 0.28 15.68 0.96
N MET A 127 1.50 15.16 0.97
CA MET A 127 1.86 14.00 1.76
C MET A 127 3.07 14.30 2.63
N THR A 128 3.19 13.60 3.74
CA THR A 128 4.35 13.68 4.63
C THR A 128 4.85 12.28 4.96
N THR A 129 6.11 12.20 5.38
CA THR A 129 6.71 10.96 5.86
C THR A 129 7.56 11.26 7.09
N SER A 130 7.45 10.43 8.12
CA SER A 130 8.28 10.51 9.33
C SER A 130 8.81 9.15 9.72
N TRP A 131 10.04 9.10 10.22
CA TRP A 131 10.71 7.87 10.66
C TRP A 131 10.70 7.75 12.19
N ASP A 132 10.15 6.64 12.70
CA ASP A 132 10.33 6.21 14.08
C ASP A 132 11.47 5.18 14.16
N ALA A 133 12.63 5.62 14.65
CA ALA A 133 13.80 4.78 14.80
C ALA A 133 13.67 3.72 15.90
N ALA A 134 12.81 3.92 16.91
CA ALA A 134 12.60 2.94 17.96
C ALA A 134 11.73 1.79 17.46
N ALA A 135 10.66 2.12 16.72
CA ALA A 135 9.77 1.12 16.11
C ALA A 135 10.33 0.53 14.81
N GLN A 136 11.31 1.19 14.18
CA GLN A 136 11.77 0.90 12.82
C GLN A 136 10.65 0.99 11.79
N VAL A 137 9.79 2.02 11.92
CA VAL A 137 8.62 2.23 11.06
C VAL A 137 8.62 3.65 10.48
N SER A 138 8.40 3.77 9.17
CA SER A 138 8.04 5.02 8.52
C SER A 138 6.54 5.19 8.51
N HIS A 139 6.05 6.35 8.95
CA HIS A 139 4.65 6.73 8.89
C HIS A 139 4.46 7.70 7.73
N VAL A 140 3.64 7.30 6.75
CA VAL A 140 3.27 8.10 5.59
C VAL A 140 1.84 8.60 5.76
N ARG A 141 1.61 9.88 5.48
CA ARG A 141 0.32 10.53 5.71
C ARG A 141 -0.09 11.33 4.49
N PHE A 142 -1.37 11.32 4.17
CA PHE A 142 -1.93 11.97 2.98
C PHE A 142 -3.01 12.98 3.38
N ASP A 143 -2.96 14.19 2.86
CA ASP A 143 -3.97 15.25 3.03
C ASP A 143 -4.51 15.63 1.63
N VAL A 144 -5.71 15.16 1.32
CA VAL A 144 -6.36 15.38 0.01
C VAL A 144 -7.33 16.54 -0.01
N ASN A 145 -7.62 17.12 1.16
CA ASN A 145 -8.63 18.15 1.33
C ASN A 145 -8.03 19.51 1.79
N GLY A 146 -6.77 19.54 2.21
CA GLY A 146 -6.01 20.71 2.63
C GLY A 146 -6.36 21.27 4.02
N ASP A 147 -6.93 20.47 4.93
CA ASP A 147 -7.29 20.89 6.28
C ASP A 147 -6.16 20.70 7.32
N LYS A 148 -5.00 20.18 6.89
CA LYS A 148 -3.83 19.83 7.74
C LYS A 148 -4.04 18.62 8.63
N ILE A 149 -5.11 17.86 8.42
CA ILE A 149 -5.39 16.60 9.08
C ILE A 149 -5.20 15.50 8.04
N ALA A 150 -4.54 14.42 8.43
CA ALA A 150 -4.40 13.28 7.53
C ALA A 150 -5.79 12.70 7.18
N ASP A 151 -6.02 12.52 5.89
CA ASP A 151 -7.16 11.82 5.33
C ASP A 151 -6.91 10.32 5.21
N ALA A 152 -5.63 9.93 5.06
CA ALA A 152 -5.18 8.55 5.14
C ALA A 152 -3.78 8.43 5.76
N ASP A 153 -3.48 7.25 6.30
CA ASP A 153 -2.23 6.91 6.96
C ASP A 153 -1.75 5.52 6.50
N LEU A 154 -0.44 5.38 6.29
CA LEU A 154 0.20 4.13 5.87
C LEU A 154 1.48 3.92 6.69
N TRP A 155 1.77 2.67 7.07
CA TRP A 155 3.00 2.35 7.81
C TRP A 155 3.88 1.40 7.03
N LEU A 156 5.14 1.78 6.94
CA LEU A 156 6.18 1.01 6.29
C LEU A 156 7.12 0.52 7.37
N HIS A 157 7.16 -0.78 7.62
CA HIS A 157 8.08 -1.42 8.55
C HIS A 157 9.46 -1.51 7.90
N GLY A 158 10.15 -0.36 7.90
CA GLY A 158 11.38 -0.10 7.19
C GLY A 158 11.51 1.40 6.91
N ALA A 159 12.75 1.87 6.69
CA ALA A 159 12.99 3.26 6.35
C ALA A 159 12.55 3.53 4.90
N ALA A 160 11.64 4.49 4.69
CA ALA A 160 11.20 4.90 3.36
C ALA A 160 12.35 5.40 2.46
N GLY A 161 13.42 5.89 3.09
CA GLY A 161 14.55 6.53 2.41
C GLY A 161 14.23 7.96 1.96
N ASP A 162 15.27 8.74 1.70
CA ASP A 162 15.17 10.18 1.46
C ASP A 162 14.96 10.54 -0.03
N ALA A 163 15.09 9.54 -0.91
CA ALA A 163 14.87 9.66 -2.34
C ALA A 163 13.47 9.14 -2.67
N TYR A 164 12.53 10.04 -2.97
CA TYR A 164 11.11 9.77 -3.23
C TYR A 164 10.80 8.95 -4.50
N GLY A 165 11.78 8.18 -5.02
CA GLY A 165 11.60 7.31 -6.19
C GLY A 165 10.73 6.09 -5.92
N TRP A 166 10.31 5.89 -4.67
CA TRP A 166 9.44 4.81 -4.22
C TRP A 166 7.95 5.13 -4.33
N LEU A 167 7.56 6.35 -4.68
CA LEU A 167 6.16 6.71 -4.89
C LEU A 167 5.87 6.92 -6.38
N LEU A 168 4.77 6.34 -6.86
CA LEU A 168 4.21 6.59 -8.18
C LEU A 168 2.85 7.29 -8.09
#